data_AF-A0A434TRZ5-F1
#
_entry.id   AF-A0A434TRZ5-F1
#
_cell.length_a   1.000
_cell.length_b   1.000
_cell.length_c   1.000
_cell.angle_alpha   90.00
_cell.angle_beta   90.00
_cell.angle_gamma   90.00
#
_symmetry.space_group_name_H-M   'P 1'
#
loop_
_entity.id
_entity.type
_entity.pdbx_description
1 polymer ?
#
loop_
_entity_poly.entity_id
_entity_poly.type
_entity_poly.pdbx_seq_one_letter_code
_entity_poly.pdbx_strand_id
1 'polypeptide(L)'
;MKFTLSWLKDHLETDASLAEIVERLTAIGLEVEHVDDKAGLKPFVIAKVLTAVQHPDADRLRVLTVDAGDGRPPVQVVCGAPNARAGLVGAFAAPGTYIPGIDVTLSVGKIRGVESHGMM
;
A
#
# COMPACT_ATOMS: atom_id res chain seq x y z
N MET A 1 -22.63 -6.71 2.59
CA MET A 1 -22.16 -5.57 3.41
C MET A 1 -20.73 -5.86 3.86
N LYS A 2 -19.82 -4.89 3.90
CA LYS A 2 -18.46 -5.07 4.46
C LYS A 2 -18.19 -4.03 5.53
N PHE A 3 -17.46 -4.41 6.56
CA PHE A 3 -17.00 -3.52 7.64
C PHE A 3 -15.71 -4.07 8.26
N THR A 4 -15.01 -3.26 9.04
CA THR A 4 -13.77 -3.69 9.71
C THR A 4 -14.07 -4.26 11.09
N LEU A 5 -13.26 -5.21 11.54
CA LEU A 5 -13.35 -5.75 12.90
C LEU A 5 -13.16 -4.66 13.96
N SER A 6 -12.27 -3.69 13.71
CA SER A 6 -12.05 -2.57 14.63
C SER A 6 -13.32 -1.74 14.83
N TRP A 7 -14.01 -1.39 13.74
CA TRP A 7 -15.25 -0.62 13.81
C TRP A 7 -16.35 -1.38 14.54
N LEU A 8 -16.47 -2.70 14.32
CA LEU A 8 -17.42 -3.52 15.08
C LEU A 8 -17.12 -3.49 16.60
N LYS A 9 -15.84 -3.56 16.98
CA LYS A 9 -15.40 -3.52 18.39
C LYS A 9 -15.64 -2.17 19.05
N ASP A 10 -15.70 -1.07 18.29
CA ASP A 10 -16.11 0.23 18.82
C ASP A 10 -17.57 0.24 19.31
N HIS A 11 -18.39 -0.72 18.85
CA HIS A 11 -19.80 -0.86 19.18
C HIS A 11 -20.13 -2.15 19.95
N LEU A 12 -19.13 -2.97 20.27
CA LEU A 12 -19.31 -4.27 20.90
C LEU A 12 -18.18 -4.54 21.89
N GLU A 13 -18.50 -4.47 23.19
CA GLU A 13 -17.57 -4.88 24.25
C GLU A 13 -17.47 -6.42 24.26
N THR A 14 -16.32 -6.95 23.83
CA THR A 14 -16.07 -8.39 23.78
C THR A 14 -14.59 -8.73 23.69
N ASP A 15 -14.21 -9.85 24.31
CA ASP A 15 -12.89 -10.47 24.16
C ASP A 15 -12.88 -11.58 23.10
N ALA A 16 -14.01 -11.81 22.41
CA ALA A 16 -14.12 -12.84 21.39
C ALA A 16 -13.10 -12.64 20.26
N SER A 17 -12.54 -13.76 19.82
CA SER A 17 -11.67 -13.85 18.65
C SER A 17 -12.47 -13.60 17.36
N LEU A 18 -11.76 -13.27 16.27
CA LEU A 18 -12.38 -13.10 14.95
C LEU A 18 -13.14 -14.37 14.51
N ALA A 19 -12.58 -15.55 14.79
CA ALA A 19 -13.21 -16.83 14.46
C ALA A 19 -14.55 -17.01 15.18
N GLU A 20 -14.59 -16.75 16.49
CA GLU A 20 -15.83 -16.85 17.29
C GLU A 20 -16.88 -15.84 16.82
N ILE A 21 -16.48 -14.62 16.48
CA ILE A 21 -17.38 -13.60 15.95
C ILE A 21 -17.99 -14.07 14.61
N VAL A 22 -17.17 -14.57 13.69
CA VAL A 22 -17.64 -15.07 12.37
C VAL A 22 -18.60 -16.23 12.52
N GLU A 23 -18.30 -17.18 13.41
CA GLU A 23 -19.18 -18.32 13.70
C GLU A 23 -20.53 -17.83 14.28
N ARG A 24 -20.48 -16.90 15.25
CA ARG A 24 -21.69 -16.37 15.90
C ARG A 24 -22.57 -15.58 14.94
N LEU A 25 -21.99 -14.75 14.07
CA LEU A 25 -22.73 -14.02 13.04
C LEU A 25 -23.50 -15.02 12.15
N THR A 26 -22.83 -16.05 11.64
CA THR A 26 -23.47 -17.09 10.82
C THR A 26 -24.58 -17.82 11.60
N ALA A 27 -24.34 -18.16 12.87
CA ALA A 27 -25.31 -18.86 13.71
C ALA A 27 -26.60 -18.06 13.98
N ILE A 28 -26.54 -16.73 13.97
CA ILE A 28 -27.73 -15.85 14.13
C ILE A 28 -28.35 -15.43 12.79
N GLY A 29 -27.94 -16.05 11.68
CA GLY A 29 -28.48 -15.79 10.34
C GLY A 29 -27.79 -14.66 9.57
N LEU A 30 -26.66 -14.16 10.07
CA LEU A 30 -25.81 -13.17 9.39
C LEU A 30 -24.60 -13.88 8.78
N GLU A 31 -24.80 -14.53 7.64
CA GLU A 31 -23.76 -15.30 6.94
C GLU A 31 -22.53 -14.43 6.60
N VAL A 32 -21.34 -14.97 6.85
CA VAL A 32 -20.07 -14.33 6.52
C VAL A 32 -19.42 -15.06 5.35
N GLU A 33 -19.52 -14.48 4.16
CA GLU A 33 -18.97 -15.07 2.93
C GLU A 33 -17.44 -15.06 2.88
N HIS A 34 -16.81 -14.00 3.41
CA HIS A 34 -15.36 -13.81 3.30
C HIS A 34 -14.78 -12.91 4.40
N VAL A 35 -13.53 -13.18 4.76
CA VAL A 35 -12.72 -12.36 5.67
C VAL A 35 -11.48 -11.87 4.93
N ASP A 36 -11.40 -10.55 4.70
CA ASP A 36 -10.29 -9.90 4.01
C ASP A 36 -9.15 -9.54 4.98
N ASP A 37 -8.13 -10.41 5.12
CA ASP A 37 -6.93 -10.08 5.92
C ASP A 37 -6.03 -9.05 5.21
N LYS A 38 -5.70 -7.97 5.90
CA LYS A 38 -4.84 -6.88 5.41
C LYS A 38 -3.40 -6.96 5.94
N ALA A 39 -3.03 -8.01 6.68
CA ALA A 39 -1.67 -8.20 7.20
C ALA A 39 -0.58 -8.19 6.11
N GLY A 40 -0.91 -8.58 4.87
CA GLY A 40 0.01 -8.50 3.73
C GLY A 40 0.46 -7.08 3.36
N LEU A 41 -0.23 -6.04 3.86
CA LEU A 41 0.13 -4.64 3.63
C LEU A 41 1.15 -4.09 4.65
N LYS A 42 1.57 -4.88 5.66
CA LYS A 42 2.55 -4.46 6.67
C LYS A 42 3.88 -3.93 6.12
N PRO A 43 4.45 -4.44 5.02
CA PRO A 43 5.72 -3.94 4.51
C PRO A 43 5.66 -2.54 3.87
N PHE A 44 4.47 -2.03 3.58
CA PHE A 44 4.29 -0.71 2.98
C PHE A 44 4.47 0.37 4.05
N VAL A 45 5.12 1.47 3.68
CA VAL A 45 5.35 2.61 4.57
C VAL A 45 4.70 3.86 4.01
N ILE A 46 4.35 4.81 4.89
CA ILE A 46 3.88 6.12 4.45
C ILE A 46 5.08 6.98 4.07
N ALA A 47 5.09 7.47 2.85
CA ALA A 47 6.19 8.22 2.27
C ALA A 47 5.72 9.55 1.67
N LYS A 48 6.63 10.51 1.57
CA LYS A 48 6.38 11.83 0.99
C LYS A 48 7.18 12.02 -0.29
N VAL A 49 6.50 12.41 -1.36
CA VAL A 49 7.15 12.84 -2.60
C VAL A 49 7.76 14.22 -2.36
N LEU A 50 9.08 14.32 -2.44
CA LEU A 50 9.83 15.58 -2.32
C LEU A 50 9.83 16.36 -3.64
N THR A 51 10.11 15.66 -4.74
CA THR A 51 10.15 16.24 -6.09
C THR A 51 9.42 15.32 -7.08
N ALA A 52 8.88 15.90 -8.15
CA ALA A 52 8.24 15.16 -9.22
C ALA A 52 8.52 15.84 -10.56
N VAL A 53 9.46 15.29 -11.33
CA VAL A 53 9.87 15.85 -12.63
C VAL A 53 9.38 14.96 -13.77
N GLN A 54 9.17 15.55 -14.95
CA GLN A 54 8.80 14.79 -16.14
C GLN A 54 9.90 13.78 -16.47
N HIS A 55 9.53 12.54 -16.80
CA HIS A 55 10.50 11.56 -17.26
C HIS A 55 11.09 11.98 -18.62
N PRO A 56 12.43 11.91 -18.83
CA PRO A 56 13.06 12.39 -20.06
C PRO A 56 12.56 11.65 -21.31
N ASP A 57 12.38 10.33 -21.22
CA ASP A 57 11.99 9.46 -22.35
C ASP A 57 10.54 8.95 -22.31
N ALA A 58 9.64 9.62 -21.56
CA ALA A 58 8.22 9.24 -21.49
C ALA A 58 7.29 10.37 -21.04
N ASP A 59 6.18 10.56 -21.78
CA ASP A 59 5.20 11.62 -21.50
C ASP A 59 4.32 11.35 -20.27
N ARG A 60 4.06 10.08 -19.97
CA ARG A 60 3.14 9.65 -18.90
C ARG A 60 3.84 9.24 -17.60
N LEU A 61 5.16 9.32 -17.55
CA LEU A 61 5.94 8.94 -16.38
C LEU A 61 6.56 10.17 -15.73
N ARG A 62 6.71 10.10 -14.41
CA ARG A 62 7.45 11.07 -13.61
C ARG A 62 8.58 10.38 -12.87
N VAL A 63 9.69 11.09 -12.74
CA VAL A 63 10.78 10.70 -11.85
C VAL A 63 10.55 11.45 -10.53
N LEU A 64 10.37 10.68 -9.47
CA LEU A 64 10.09 11.17 -8.13
C LEU A 64 11.33 11.02 -7.25
N THR A 65 11.57 11.98 -6.37
CA THR A 65 12.41 11.77 -5.19
C THR A 65 11.48 11.61 -3.99
N VAL A 66 11.61 10.51 -3.25
CA VAL A 66 10.68 10.08 -2.21
C VAL A 66 11.40 9.92 -0.88
N ASP A 67 10.87 10.53 0.18
CA ASP A 67 11.28 10.31 1.56
C ASP A 67 10.38 9.24 2.20
N ALA A 68 10.97 8.11 2.59
CA ALA A 68 10.27 6.98 3.20
C ALA A 68 10.05 7.15 4.72
N GLY A 69 10.53 8.23 5.34
CA GLY A 69 10.32 8.53 6.75
C GLY A 69 11.13 7.67 7.72
N ASP A 70 12.09 6.87 7.23
CA ASP A 70 12.97 6.01 8.03
C ASP A 70 14.33 6.67 8.36
N GLY A 71 14.48 7.96 8.05
CA GLY A 71 15.71 8.74 8.26
C GLY A 71 16.82 8.46 7.25
N ARG A 72 16.58 7.61 6.24
CA ARG A 72 17.54 7.35 5.15
C ARG A 72 17.45 8.43 4.07
N PRO A 73 18.47 8.53 3.18
CA PRO A 73 18.41 9.43 2.05
C PRO A 73 17.18 9.16 1.16
N PRO A 74 16.58 10.20 0.57
CA PRO A 74 15.47 10.03 -0.34
C PRO A 74 15.81 9.13 -1.53
N VAL A 75 14.84 8.33 -1.96
CA VAL A 75 15.00 7.35 -3.04
C VAL A 75 14.37 7.83 -4.34
N GLN A 76 14.93 7.43 -5.47
CA GLN A 76 14.36 7.71 -6.78
C GLN A 76 13.32 6.66 -7.16
N VAL A 77 12.13 7.09 -7.55
CA VAL A 77 11.05 6.20 -8.00
C VAL A 77 10.48 6.72 -9.31
N VAL A 78 10.32 5.85 -10.30
CA VAL A 78 9.60 6.17 -11.53
C VAL A 78 8.12 5.81 -11.33
N CYS A 79 7.23 6.80 -11.43
CA CYS A 79 5.80 6.63 -11.20
C CYS A 79 4.99 7.06 -12.42
N GLY A 80 3.97 6.26 -12.78
CA GLY A 80 3.05 6.57 -13.87
C GLY A 80 1.70 7.15 -13.43
N ALA A 81 1.48 7.33 -12.13
CA ALA A 81 0.20 7.83 -11.63
C ALA A 81 -0.01 9.30 -12.03
N PRO A 82 -1.17 9.69 -12.59
CA PRO A 82 -1.39 11.03 -13.12
C PRO A 82 -1.41 12.12 -12.04
N ASN A 83 -1.65 11.73 -10.78
CA ASN A 83 -1.68 12.61 -9.62
C ASN A 83 -0.33 12.72 -8.88
N ALA A 84 0.73 12.04 -9.36
CA ALA A 84 2.06 12.09 -8.76
C ALA A 84 2.66 13.50 -8.85
N ARG A 85 2.89 14.13 -7.69
CA ARG A 85 3.35 15.53 -7.58
C ARG A 85 4.14 15.73 -6.29
N ALA A 86 5.02 16.73 -6.29
CA ALA A 86 5.72 17.14 -5.07
C ALA A 86 4.74 17.47 -3.94
N GLY A 87 5.09 17.06 -2.71
CA GLY A 87 4.26 17.21 -1.52
C GLY A 87 3.19 16.13 -1.33
N LEU A 88 2.96 15.24 -2.30
CA LEU A 88 2.03 14.13 -2.12
C LEU A 88 2.55 13.15 -1.05
N VAL A 89 1.68 12.76 -0.13
CA VAL A 89 1.91 11.67 0.82
C VAL A 89 1.15 10.44 0.35
N GLY A 90 1.83 9.30 0.26
CA GLY A 90 1.29 8.06 -0.28
C GLY A 90 1.90 6.82 0.37
N ALA A 91 1.50 5.65 -0.10
CA ALA A 91 2.10 4.38 0.31
C ALA A 91 3.33 4.10 -0.58
N PHE A 92 4.43 3.67 0.03
CA PHE A 92 5.64 3.29 -0.66
C PHE A 92 5.97 1.83 -0.37
N ALA A 93 6.37 1.12 -1.42
CA ALA A 93 6.90 -0.23 -1.35
C ALA A 93 8.36 -0.24 -1.81
N ALA A 94 9.25 -0.62 -0.89
CA ALA A 94 10.68 -0.75 -1.17
C ALA A 94 10.99 -2.03 -1.98
N PRO A 95 12.13 -2.10 -2.68
CA PRO A 95 12.62 -3.35 -3.26
C PRO A 95 12.63 -4.48 -2.23
N GLY A 96 12.21 -5.67 -2.64
CA GLY A 96 11.96 -6.83 -1.76
C GLY A 96 10.52 -6.92 -1.25
N THR A 97 9.70 -5.87 -1.40
CA THR A 97 8.28 -5.92 -1.02
C THR A 97 7.46 -6.67 -2.05
N TYR A 98 6.59 -7.57 -1.59
CA TYR A 98 5.60 -8.26 -2.41
C TYR A 98 4.36 -7.37 -2.63
N ILE A 99 3.90 -7.27 -3.89
CA ILE A 99 2.73 -6.48 -4.30
C ILE A 99 1.58 -7.42 -4.65
N PRO A 100 0.57 -7.58 -3.78
CA PRO A 100 -0.49 -8.56 -3.98
C PRO A 100 -1.32 -8.34 -5.25
N GLY A 101 -1.55 -7.08 -5.63
CA GLY A 101 -2.42 -6.73 -6.75
C GLY A 101 -1.88 -7.13 -8.13
N ILE A 102 -0.57 -7.33 -8.25
CA ILE A 102 0.09 -7.74 -9.51
C ILE A 102 0.92 -9.02 -9.34
N ASP A 103 0.89 -9.64 -8.15
CA ASP A 103 1.61 -10.87 -7.80
C ASP A 103 3.12 -10.82 -8.11
N VAL A 104 3.79 -9.73 -7.70
CA VAL A 104 5.21 -9.50 -7.97
C VAL A 104 5.95 -9.03 -6.72
N THR A 105 7.14 -9.58 -6.50
CA THR A 105 8.12 -9.02 -5.55
C THR A 105 8.98 -7.98 -6.24
N LEU A 106 9.00 -6.76 -5.70
CA LEU A 106 9.75 -5.66 -6.28
C LEU A 106 11.26 -5.93 -6.27
N SER A 107 11.92 -5.57 -7.36
CA SER A 107 13.37 -5.45 -7.45
C SER A 107 13.72 -4.05 -7.93
N VAL A 108 14.99 -3.66 -7.81
CA VAL A 108 15.47 -2.42 -8.43
C VAL A 108 15.41 -2.62 -9.94
N GLY A 109 14.61 -1.81 -10.61
CA GLY A 109 14.37 -1.90 -12.04
C GLY A 109 14.85 -0.65 -12.78
N LYS A 110 15.03 -0.76 -14.10
CA LYS A 110 15.32 0.37 -14.98
C LYS A 110 14.17 0.55 -15.95
N ILE A 111 13.47 1.69 -15.84
CA ILE A 111 12.34 2.03 -16.71
C ILE A 111 12.84 3.09 -17.68
N ARG A 112 12.95 2.73 -18.96
CA ARG A 112 13.37 3.65 -20.04
C ARG A 112 14.63 4.45 -19.70
N GLY A 113 15.65 3.76 -19.19
CA GLY A 113 16.93 4.41 -18.88
C GLY A 113 17.06 4.94 -17.45
N VAL A 114 15.96 5.09 -16.70
CA VAL A 114 15.96 5.65 -15.34
C VAL A 114 15.71 4.55 -14.32
N GLU A 115 16.55 4.49 -13.27
CA GLU A 115 16.37 3.52 -12.18
C GLU A 115 15.14 3.85 -11.31
N SER A 116 14.42 2.83 -10.88
CA SER A 116 13.34 2.93 -9.91
C SER A 116 13.63 2.04 -8.72
N HIS A 117 13.80 2.65 -7.55
CA HIS A 117 14.13 2.01 -6.28
C HIS A 117 12.87 1.78 -5.43
N GLY A 118 11.81 1.26 -6.07
CA GLY A 118 10.54 0.96 -5.43
C GLY A 118 9.32 1.38 -6.25
N MET A 119 8.17 1.44 -5.58
CA MET A 119 6.86 1.80 -6.15
C MET A 119 6.11 2.73 -5.19
N MET A 120 5.46 3.76 -5.75
CA MET A 120 4.54 4.70 -5.07
C MET A 120 3.08 4.40 -5.42
#